data_AF-A0A2N9GTE9-F1
#
_entry.id   AF-A0A2N9GTE9-F1
#
_cell.length_a   1.000
_cell.length_b   1.000
_cell.length_c   1.000
_cell.angle_alpha   90.00
_cell.angle_beta   90.00
_cell.angle_gamma   90.00
#
_symmetry.space_group_name_H-M   'P 1'
#
loop_
_entity.id
_entity.type
_entity.pdbx_description
1 polymer ?
#
loop_
_entity_poly.entity_id
_entity_poly.type
_entity_poly.pdbx_seq_one_letter_code
_entity_poly.pdbx_strand_id
1 'polypeptide(L)'
;MLNNIMTHQIVLQKSTIQNVSAISGLFNLNPDVVLQWNSVTSSQILNPGREVLVPIICSRSDQFFQANFRYKVRINTTFSEIACGVFEGLLKSLTLLEANPSLENELKVDSELNVPFRCACPDNFTSSKGVKYLVTYPIIEGDEPATLSKKFGISAEDLWAVNHLEPYKRTIYPNTTVLVLVGATEAFDTT
;
A
#
# COMPACT_ATOMS: atom_id res chain seq x y z
N MET A 1 13.97 -21.89 -12.05
CA MET A 1 12.69 -21.31 -11.61
C MET A 1 13.00 -20.24 -10.59
N LEU A 2 13.03 -18.98 -11.00
CA LEU A 2 13.36 -17.87 -10.08
C LEU A 2 12.13 -17.57 -9.23
N ASN A 3 12.27 -17.71 -7.92
CA ASN A 3 11.29 -17.25 -6.94
C ASN A 3 11.16 -15.74 -7.10
N ASN A 4 10.11 -15.28 -7.78
CA ASN A 4 9.80 -13.86 -8.03
C ASN A 4 9.27 -13.20 -6.75
N ILE A 5 10.11 -13.17 -5.73
CA ILE A 5 9.87 -12.54 -4.44
C ILE A 5 10.60 -11.19 -4.48
N MET A 6 9.85 -10.09 -4.45
CA MET A 6 10.41 -8.74 -4.53
C MET A 6 9.82 -7.86 -3.43
N THR A 7 10.65 -6.98 -2.88
CA THR A 7 10.18 -5.97 -1.93
C THR A 7 9.37 -4.92 -2.68
N HIS A 8 8.11 -4.78 -2.31
CA HIS A 8 7.21 -3.71 -2.74
C HIS A 8 6.90 -2.86 -1.51
N GLN A 9 6.63 -1.57 -1.67
CA GLN A 9 6.28 -0.74 -0.51
C GLN A 9 4.83 -0.30 -0.62
N ILE A 10 4.19 -0.14 0.52
CA ILE A 10 2.85 0.43 0.58
C ILE A 10 2.91 1.65 1.48
N VAL A 11 2.25 2.73 1.07
CA VAL A 11 2.06 3.92 1.90
C VAL A 11 0.77 3.79 2.70
N LEU A 12 0.90 3.80 4.02
CA LEU A 12 -0.23 3.97 4.93
C LEU A 12 -0.28 5.39 5.44
N GLN A 13 -1.42 6.04 5.32
CA GLN A 13 -1.67 7.34 5.93
C GLN A 13 -2.75 7.20 6.98
N LYS A 14 -2.35 7.20 8.25
CA LYS A 14 -3.30 6.98 9.35
C LYS A 14 -4.09 8.24 9.65
N SER A 15 -5.42 8.15 9.61
CA SER A 15 -6.34 9.22 10.02
C SER A 15 -6.41 9.42 11.55
N THR A 16 -5.83 8.48 12.30
CA THR A 16 -5.76 8.46 13.76
C THR A 16 -4.34 8.29 14.23
N ILE A 17 -4.09 8.64 15.49
CA ILE A 17 -2.79 8.40 16.12
C ILE A 17 -2.53 6.88 16.18
N GLN A 18 -1.37 6.47 15.69
CA GLN A 18 -0.91 5.08 15.74
C GLN A 18 0.55 5.02 16.14
N ASN A 19 0.98 3.86 16.62
CA ASN A 19 2.40 3.56 16.83
C ASN A 19 2.88 2.54 15.78
N VAL A 20 4.21 2.46 15.65
CA VAL A 20 4.85 1.57 14.68
C VAL A 20 4.51 0.10 14.93
N SER A 21 4.33 -0.30 16.19
CA SER A 21 3.94 -1.67 16.54
C SER A 21 2.55 -2.05 16.00
N ALA A 22 1.59 -1.14 16.04
CA ALA A 22 0.24 -1.37 15.53
C ALA A 22 0.25 -1.54 14.01
N ILE A 23 0.99 -0.68 13.30
CA ILE A 23 1.16 -0.77 11.84
C ILE A 23 1.85 -2.09 11.48
N SER A 24 2.95 -2.42 12.16
CA SER A 24 3.72 -3.65 11.90
C SER A 24 2.88 -4.90 12.10
N GLY A 25 1.99 -4.89 13.11
CA GLY A 25 1.05 -5.98 13.37
C GLY A 25 0.04 -6.22 12.24
N LEU A 26 -0.33 -5.20 11.47
CA LEU A 26 -1.24 -5.36 10.32
C LEU A 26 -0.62 -6.19 9.18
N PHE A 27 0.71 -6.12 9.04
CA PHE A 27 1.45 -6.80 7.97
C PHE A 27 2.35 -7.93 8.49
N ASN A 28 2.19 -8.33 9.76
CA ASN A 28 3.01 -9.36 10.39
C ASN A 28 4.52 -9.12 10.22
N LEU A 29 4.96 -7.86 10.41
CA LEU A 29 6.35 -7.44 10.28
C LEU A 29 6.99 -7.22 11.65
N ASN A 30 8.33 -7.34 11.70
CA ASN A 30 9.11 -6.82 12.83
C ASN A 30 9.05 -5.27 12.78
N PRO A 31 8.67 -4.58 13.88
CA PRO A 31 8.68 -3.12 13.96
C PRO A 31 9.98 -2.45 13.51
N ASP A 32 11.14 -3.07 13.77
CA ASP A 32 12.45 -2.52 13.37
C ASP A 32 12.56 -2.29 11.85
N VAL A 33 11.89 -3.14 11.06
CA VAL A 33 11.83 -2.99 9.61
C VAL A 33 11.07 -1.70 9.27
N VAL A 34 9.90 -1.47 9.85
CA VAL A 34 9.12 -0.24 9.59
C VAL A 34 9.87 1.00 10.09
N LEU A 35 10.57 0.91 11.23
CA LEU A 35 11.42 2.00 11.74
C LEU A 35 12.51 2.39 10.73
N GLN A 36 13.21 1.39 10.19
CA GLN A 36 14.31 1.57 9.23
C GLN A 36 13.88 2.32 7.96
N TRP A 37 12.69 2.01 7.44
CA TRP A 37 12.18 2.62 6.20
C TRP A 37 11.62 4.03 6.37
N ASN A 38 11.27 4.43 7.60
CA ASN A 38 10.58 5.69 7.87
C ASN A 38 11.41 6.69 8.67
N SER A 39 12.66 6.35 9.02
CA SER A 39 13.54 7.19 9.85
C SER A 39 12.87 7.66 11.15
N VAL A 40 12.10 6.77 11.78
CA VAL A 40 11.38 7.03 13.04
C VAL A 40 11.94 6.20 14.18
N THR A 41 11.66 6.61 15.42
CA THR A 41 12.05 5.86 16.63
C THR A 41 10.91 4.98 17.15
N SER A 42 11.24 3.95 17.93
CA SER A 42 10.26 3.00 18.48
C SER A 42 9.23 3.64 19.43
N SER A 43 9.62 4.72 20.14
CA SER A 43 8.74 5.48 21.02
C SER A 43 7.91 6.54 20.29
N GLN A 44 8.11 6.73 18.99
CA GLN A 44 7.46 7.80 18.25
C GLN A 44 5.98 7.49 18.02
N ILE A 45 5.16 8.44 18.41
CA ILE A 45 3.75 8.49 18.05
C ILE A 45 3.66 9.08 16.64
N LEU A 46 2.94 8.39 15.75
CA LEU A 46 2.71 8.85 14.39
C LEU A 46 1.44 9.70 14.38
N ASN A 47 1.61 10.97 14.04
CA ASN A 47 0.50 11.93 13.98
C ASN A 47 -0.46 11.58 12.84
N PRO A 48 -1.75 11.95 12.95
CA PRO A 48 -2.68 11.82 11.85
C PRO A 48 -2.17 12.50 10.58
N GLY A 49 -2.41 11.87 9.43
CA GLY A 49 -1.95 12.37 8.13
C GLY A 49 -0.50 12.05 7.81
N ARG A 50 0.29 11.52 8.76
CA ARG A 50 1.64 11.05 8.48
C ARG A 50 1.60 9.77 7.63
N GLU A 51 2.39 9.77 6.58
CA GLU A 51 2.58 8.62 5.70
C GLU A 51 3.67 7.70 6.22
N VAL A 52 3.43 6.40 6.07
CA VAL A 52 4.30 5.34 6.58
C VAL A 52 4.54 4.34 5.47
N LEU A 53 5.80 4.19 5.07
CA LEU A 53 6.24 3.15 4.17
C LEU A 53 6.30 1.81 4.88
N VAL A 54 5.59 0.84 4.33
CA VAL A 54 5.59 -0.54 4.81
C VAL A 54 6.14 -1.44 3.71
N PRO A 55 7.34 -2.03 3.89
CA PRO A 55 7.85 -3.00 2.94
C PRO A 55 7.09 -4.31 3.07
N ILE A 56 6.54 -4.77 1.96
CA ILE A 56 5.84 -6.05 1.85
C ILE A 56 6.57 -6.95 0.86
N ILE A 57 6.41 -8.26 1.08
CA ILE A 57 6.95 -9.27 0.19
C ILE A 57 5.91 -9.58 -0.88
N CYS A 58 6.17 -9.11 -2.09
CA CYS A 58 5.32 -9.31 -3.25
C CYS A 58 5.69 -10.61 -3.96
N SER A 59 4.70 -11.43 -4.29
CA SER A 59 4.89 -12.69 -4.99
C SER A 59 3.86 -12.86 -6.11
N ARG A 60 4.21 -13.63 -7.15
CA ARG A 60 3.26 -13.96 -8.22
C ARG A 60 2.25 -14.99 -7.73
N SER A 61 0.97 -14.66 -7.84
CA SER A 61 -0.17 -15.53 -7.58
C SER A 61 -1.03 -15.60 -8.84
N ASP A 62 -1.02 -16.76 -9.50
CA ASP A 62 -1.72 -17.00 -10.76
C ASP A 62 -1.45 -15.91 -11.82
N GLN A 63 -2.40 -14.98 -11.98
CA GLN A 63 -2.41 -13.95 -13.03
C GLN A 63 -1.85 -12.60 -12.57
N PHE A 64 -1.58 -12.41 -11.27
CA PHE A 64 -1.22 -11.11 -10.72
C PHE A 64 -0.18 -11.23 -9.60
N PHE A 65 0.40 -10.11 -9.22
CA PHE A 65 1.31 -10.01 -8.09
C PHE A 65 0.55 -9.56 -6.84
N GLN A 66 0.76 -10.27 -5.74
CA GLN A 66 0.12 -9.96 -4.46
C GLN A 66 0.98 -10.32 -3.25
N ALA A 67 0.64 -9.69 -2.12
CA ALA A 67 1.07 -10.06 -0.78
C ALA A 67 -0.15 -10.38 0.08
N ASN A 68 -0.13 -11.54 0.72
CA ASN A 68 -1.25 -12.03 1.50
C ASN A 68 -0.95 -11.92 3.00
N PHE A 69 -1.85 -11.25 3.72
CA PHE A 69 -1.78 -11.14 5.17
C PHE A 69 -3.05 -11.70 5.81
N ARG A 70 -3.01 -11.86 7.13
CA ARG A 70 -4.18 -12.21 7.93
C ARG A 70 -4.53 -11.06 8.87
N TYR A 71 -5.83 -10.78 8.98
CA TYR A 71 -6.34 -9.78 9.90
C TYR A 71 -7.43 -10.36 10.78
N LYS A 72 -7.27 -10.20 12.08
CA LYS A 72 -8.29 -10.61 13.06
C LYS A 72 -9.21 -9.45 13.38
N VAL A 73 -10.51 -9.62 13.13
CA VAL A 73 -11.53 -8.61 13.38
C VAL A 73 -11.64 -8.35 14.88
N ARG A 74 -11.48 -7.08 15.28
CA ARG A 74 -11.42 -6.68 16.70
C ARG A 74 -12.73 -6.12 17.26
N ILE A 75 -13.56 -5.55 16.39
CA ILE A 75 -14.81 -4.89 16.74
C ILE A 75 -15.87 -5.27 15.71
N ASN A 76 -17.14 -5.12 16.06
CA ASN A 76 -18.22 -5.29 15.10
C ASN A 76 -18.05 -4.29 13.95
N THR A 77 -17.95 -4.77 12.72
CA THR A 77 -17.55 -3.95 11.57
C THR A 77 -17.93 -4.62 10.25
N THR A 78 -17.77 -3.89 9.14
CA THR A 78 -17.99 -4.37 7.77
C THR A 78 -16.69 -4.48 6.98
N PHE A 79 -16.70 -5.21 5.86
CA PHE A 79 -15.57 -5.23 4.92
C PHE A 79 -15.19 -3.82 4.42
N SER A 80 -16.18 -2.94 4.25
CA SER A 80 -15.95 -1.56 3.81
C SER A 80 -15.18 -0.75 4.85
N GLU A 81 -15.58 -0.86 6.12
CA GLU A 81 -14.90 -0.19 7.24
C GLU A 81 -13.49 -0.75 7.48
N ILE A 82 -13.27 -2.06 7.26
CA ILE A 82 -11.93 -2.65 7.33
C ILE A 82 -11.07 -2.13 6.18
N ALA A 83 -11.57 -2.16 4.95
CA ALA A 83 -10.83 -1.70 3.77
C ALA A 83 -10.46 -0.20 3.87
N CYS A 84 -11.42 0.64 4.24
CA CYS A 84 -11.22 2.09 4.31
C CYS A 84 -10.55 2.53 5.62
N GLY A 85 -10.90 1.97 6.77
CA GLY A 85 -10.42 2.43 8.08
C GLY A 85 -9.20 1.69 8.61
N VAL A 86 -9.14 0.36 8.44
CA VAL A 86 -7.97 -0.41 8.92
C VAL A 86 -6.83 -0.35 7.92
N PHE A 87 -7.14 -0.50 6.63
CA PHE A 87 -6.16 -0.52 5.54
C PHE A 87 -6.14 0.76 4.71
N GLU A 88 -6.81 1.83 5.14
CA GLU A 88 -6.70 3.20 4.59
C GLU A 88 -6.85 3.24 3.04
N GLY A 89 -7.76 2.42 2.49
CA GLY A 89 -8.06 2.43 1.05
C GLY A 89 -7.03 1.71 0.17
N LEU A 90 -6.06 1.01 0.74
CA LEU A 90 -5.06 0.22 0.01
C LEU A 90 -5.63 -0.98 -0.76
N LEU A 91 -6.85 -1.38 -0.42
CA LEU A 91 -7.61 -2.41 -1.12
C LEU A 91 -9.11 -2.11 -0.98
N LYS A 92 -9.91 -2.73 -1.84
CA LYS A 92 -11.35 -2.49 -1.89
C LYS A 92 -12.11 -3.48 -1.00
N SER A 93 -13.28 -3.07 -0.50
CA SER A 93 -14.22 -3.97 0.20
C SER A 93 -14.52 -5.23 -0.62
N LEU A 94 -14.70 -5.08 -1.94
CA LEU A 94 -14.94 -6.20 -2.84
C LEU A 94 -13.77 -7.19 -2.85
N THR A 95 -12.53 -6.71 -2.81
CA THR A 95 -11.33 -7.56 -2.74
C THR A 95 -11.30 -8.38 -1.45
N LEU A 96 -11.71 -7.82 -0.30
CA LEU A 96 -11.84 -8.60 0.93
C LEU A 96 -12.95 -9.63 0.83
N LEU A 97 -14.10 -9.26 0.26
CA LEU A 97 -15.24 -10.15 0.10
C LEU A 97 -14.88 -11.36 -0.77
N GLU A 98 -14.28 -11.11 -1.93
CA GLU A 98 -13.85 -12.16 -2.87
C GLU A 98 -12.80 -13.10 -2.26
N ALA A 99 -11.93 -12.58 -1.39
CA ALA A 99 -10.93 -13.37 -0.67
C ALA A 99 -11.49 -14.15 0.53
N ASN A 100 -12.71 -13.80 0.99
CA ASN A 100 -13.35 -14.36 2.18
C ASN A 100 -14.85 -14.65 1.94
N PRO A 101 -15.21 -15.43 0.90
CA PRO A 101 -16.61 -15.60 0.49
C PRO A 101 -17.47 -16.24 1.58
N SER A 102 -16.89 -17.10 2.44
CA SER A 102 -17.59 -17.71 3.57
C SER A 102 -17.99 -16.73 4.68
N LEU A 103 -17.50 -15.49 4.64
CA LEU A 103 -17.73 -14.48 5.68
C LEU A 103 -18.66 -13.34 5.24
N GLU A 104 -19.22 -13.37 4.02
CA GLU A 104 -20.07 -12.30 3.46
C GLU A 104 -21.17 -11.83 4.42
N ASN A 105 -21.84 -12.78 5.09
CA ASN A 105 -22.91 -12.51 6.05
C ASN A 105 -22.58 -12.98 7.48
N GLU A 106 -21.34 -13.43 7.71
CA GLU A 106 -20.89 -14.01 8.98
C GLU A 106 -19.73 -13.24 9.62
N LEU A 107 -19.33 -12.11 9.03
CA LEU A 107 -18.27 -11.26 9.56
C LEU A 107 -18.62 -10.79 10.98
N LYS A 108 -17.80 -11.20 11.94
CA LYS A 108 -17.98 -10.87 13.37
C LYS A 108 -16.63 -10.68 14.05
N VAL A 109 -16.67 -10.25 15.31
CA VAL A 109 -15.48 -10.19 16.16
C VAL A 109 -14.83 -11.57 16.21
N ASP A 110 -13.49 -11.58 16.20
CA ASP A 110 -12.64 -12.77 16.13
C ASP A 110 -12.61 -13.52 14.79
N SER A 111 -13.39 -13.13 13.77
CA SER A 111 -13.21 -13.62 12.41
C SER A 111 -11.78 -13.34 11.92
N GLU A 112 -11.14 -14.33 11.28
CA GLU A 112 -9.85 -14.16 10.61
C GLU A 112 -10.07 -13.94 9.10
N LEU A 113 -9.56 -12.83 8.57
CA LEU A 113 -9.66 -12.46 7.16
C LEU A 113 -8.35 -12.73 6.45
N ASN A 114 -8.44 -13.27 5.24
CA ASN A 114 -7.40 -13.17 4.23
C ASN A 114 -7.41 -11.77 3.62
N VAL A 115 -6.25 -11.12 3.59
CA VAL A 115 -6.12 -9.75 3.10
C VAL A 115 -5.09 -9.73 1.96
N PRO A 116 -5.53 -9.80 0.70
CA PRO A 116 -4.64 -9.80 -0.46
C PRO A 116 -4.39 -8.38 -0.97
N PHE A 117 -3.19 -7.85 -0.74
CA PHE A 117 -2.76 -6.59 -1.34
C PHE A 117 -2.20 -6.85 -2.71
N ARG A 118 -2.70 -6.12 -3.71
CA ARG A 118 -2.07 -6.09 -5.03
C ARG A 118 -0.76 -5.32 -4.93
N CYS A 119 0.24 -5.82 -5.62
CA CYS A 119 1.54 -5.21 -5.70
C CYS A 119 2.09 -5.39 -7.11
N ALA A 120 3.19 -4.72 -7.41
CA ALA A 120 3.88 -4.84 -8.68
C ALA A 120 5.37 -5.03 -8.43
N CYS A 121 6.00 -5.81 -9.31
CA CYS A 121 7.44 -6.00 -9.34
C CYS A 121 8.03 -5.15 -10.49
N PRO A 122 9.22 -4.54 -10.30
CA PRO A 122 9.97 -3.94 -11.39
C PRO A 122 10.06 -4.88 -12.59
N ASP A 123 9.79 -4.33 -13.76
CA ASP A 123 9.94 -4.93 -15.08
C ASP A 123 11.13 -4.32 -15.82
N ASN A 124 11.34 -4.68 -17.09
CA ASN A 124 12.45 -4.15 -17.88
C ASN A 124 12.37 -2.63 -18.05
N PHE A 125 11.17 -2.07 -18.19
CA PHE A 125 10.97 -0.63 -18.35
C PHE A 125 11.40 0.13 -17.10
N THR A 126 10.88 -0.24 -15.95
CA THR A 126 11.20 0.39 -14.66
C THR A 126 12.66 0.15 -14.27
N SER A 127 13.20 -1.05 -14.50
CA SER A 127 14.61 -1.36 -14.24
C SER A 127 15.57 -0.52 -15.09
N SER A 128 15.23 -0.25 -16.36
CA SER A 128 16.04 0.62 -17.25
C SER A 128 16.15 2.06 -16.76
N LYS A 129 15.22 2.49 -15.90
CA LYS A 129 15.19 3.82 -15.28
C LYS A 129 15.85 3.86 -13.90
N GLY A 130 16.49 2.77 -13.48
CA GLY A 130 17.13 2.67 -12.17
C GLY A 130 16.14 2.55 -10.99
N VAL A 131 14.87 2.22 -11.27
CA VAL A 131 13.86 2.00 -10.24
C VAL A 131 14.20 0.74 -9.46
N LYS A 132 14.28 0.86 -8.13
CA LYS A 132 14.54 -0.28 -7.25
C LYS A 132 13.26 -0.84 -6.65
N TYR A 133 12.30 0.03 -6.34
CA TYR A 133 11.06 -0.35 -5.69
C TYR A 133 9.88 0.32 -6.36
N LEU A 134 8.77 -0.41 -6.43
CA LEU A 134 7.46 0.16 -6.72
C LEU A 134 6.72 0.35 -5.40
N VAL A 135 5.95 1.42 -5.33
CA VAL A 135 5.16 1.76 -4.16
C VAL A 135 3.69 1.85 -4.54
N THR A 136 2.81 1.17 -3.81
CA THR A 136 1.37 1.36 -3.89
C THR A 136 0.97 2.49 -2.95
N TYR A 137 0.39 3.54 -3.51
CA TYR A 137 -0.04 4.72 -2.79
C TYR A 137 -1.56 4.89 -2.92
N PRO A 138 -2.32 4.98 -1.80
CA PRO A 138 -3.75 5.25 -1.84
C PRO A 138 -3.98 6.73 -2.17
N ILE A 139 -4.76 7.01 -3.22
CA ILE A 139 -5.10 8.38 -3.62
C ILE A 139 -6.03 8.97 -2.57
N ILE A 140 -5.63 10.11 -2.00
CA ILE A 140 -6.40 10.89 -1.04
C ILE A 140 -7.03 12.13 -1.68
N GLU A 141 -7.93 12.77 -0.94
CA GLU A 141 -8.57 14.00 -1.38
C GLU A 141 -7.54 15.11 -1.64
N GLY A 142 -7.63 15.74 -2.82
CA GLY A 142 -6.70 16.78 -3.24
C GLY A 142 -5.47 16.28 -4.02
N ASP A 143 -5.26 14.98 -4.12
CA ASP A 143 -4.22 14.44 -4.98
C ASP A 143 -4.56 14.65 -6.46
N GLU A 144 -3.58 15.19 -7.18
CA GLU A 144 -3.56 15.31 -8.64
C GLU A 144 -2.26 14.75 -9.20
N PRO A 145 -2.22 14.28 -10.47
CA PRO A 145 -0.99 13.74 -11.06
C PRO A 145 0.23 14.65 -10.92
N ALA A 146 0.05 15.97 -11.04
CA ALA A 146 1.14 16.93 -10.86
C ALA A 146 1.67 16.99 -9.42
N THR A 147 0.77 16.94 -8.43
CA THR A 147 1.14 16.93 -7.00
C THR A 147 1.85 15.64 -6.63
N LEU A 148 1.38 14.48 -7.13
CA LEU A 148 2.01 13.18 -6.91
C LEU A 148 3.37 13.10 -7.60
N SER A 149 3.49 13.60 -8.82
CA SER A 149 4.77 13.68 -9.56
C SER A 149 5.81 14.45 -8.75
N LYS A 150 5.43 15.63 -8.24
CA LYS A 150 6.30 16.44 -7.38
C LYS A 150 6.65 15.73 -6.07
N LYS A 151 5.67 15.10 -5.43
CA LYS A 151 5.83 14.40 -4.15
C LYS A 151 6.81 13.23 -4.24
N PHE A 152 6.74 12.46 -5.32
CA PHE A 152 7.57 11.26 -5.52
C PHE A 152 8.82 11.50 -6.37
N GLY A 153 9.08 12.75 -6.80
CA GLY A 153 10.24 13.06 -7.64
C GLY A 153 10.19 12.42 -9.03
N ILE A 154 9.01 12.02 -9.52
CA ILE A 154 8.82 11.34 -10.80
C ILE A 154 8.17 12.26 -11.83
N SER A 155 8.40 12.01 -13.12
CA SER A 155 7.67 12.72 -14.17
C SER A 155 6.21 12.25 -14.24
N ALA A 156 5.32 13.12 -14.73
CA ALA A 156 3.92 12.77 -14.94
C ALA A 156 3.79 11.65 -15.98
N GLU A 157 4.65 11.66 -17.00
CA GLU A 157 4.73 10.62 -18.02
C GLU A 157 5.05 9.25 -17.43
N ASP A 158 5.96 9.19 -16.45
CA ASP A 158 6.36 7.96 -15.78
C ASP A 158 5.25 7.45 -14.87
N LEU A 159 4.59 8.36 -14.15
CA LEU A 159 3.40 8.06 -13.36
C LEU A 159 2.27 7.49 -14.23
N TRP A 160 2.03 8.05 -15.42
CA TRP A 160 1.02 7.51 -16.34
C TRP A 160 1.42 6.17 -16.92
N ALA A 161 2.67 6.03 -17.35
CA ALA A 161 3.17 4.81 -17.97
C ALA A 161 3.07 3.60 -17.03
N VAL A 162 3.47 3.74 -15.75
CA VAL A 162 3.45 2.64 -14.78
C VAL A 162 2.02 2.26 -14.36
N ASN A 163 1.08 3.20 -14.42
CA ASN A 163 -0.33 2.96 -14.08
C ASN A 163 -1.20 2.65 -15.31
N HIS A 164 -0.59 2.56 -16.51
CA HIS A 164 -1.30 2.39 -17.78
C HIS A 164 -2.43 3.43 -17.98
N LEU A 165 -2.20 4.67 -17.54
CA LEU A 165 -3.15 5.77 -17.69
C LEU A 165 -2.95 6.46 -19.04
N GLU A 166 -4.06 6.86 -19.68
CA GLU A 166 -4.00 7.69 -20.88
C GLU A 166 -3.54 9.11 -20.51
N PRO A 167 -2.54 9.71 -21.21
CA PRO A 167 -1.99 11.03 -20.88
C PRO A 167 -3.02 12.16 -20.79
N TYR A 168 -4.16 12.02 -21.46
CA TYR A 168 -5.22 13.03 -21.51
C TYR A 168 -6.31 12.84 -20.45
N LYS A 169 -6.35 11.69 -19.76
CA LYS A 169 -7.27 11.42 -18.65
C LYS A 169 -6.59 11.82 -17.34
N ARG A 170 -6.70 13.10 -17.02
CA ARG A 170 -6.10 13.72 -15.81
C ARG A 170 -6.79 13.36 -14.50
N THR A 171 -7.94 12.70 -14.55
CA THR A 171 -8.76 12.42 -13.38
C THR A 171 -8.30 11.11 -12.73
N ILE A 172 -7.67 11.25 -11.56
CA ILE A 172 -7.52 10.16 -10.60
C ILE A 172 -8.67 10.25 -9.60
N TYR A 173 -9.22 9.11 -9.19
CA TYR A 173 -10.38 9.07 -8.29
C TYR A 173 -9.93 8.72 -6.87
N PRO A 174 -10.48 9.38 -5.84
CA PRO A 174 -10.27 8.96 -4.46
C PRO A 174 -10.63 7.48 -4.24
N ASN A 175 -10.02 6.86 -3.23
CA ASN A 175 -10.12 5.44 -2.90
C ASN A 175 -9.49 4.49 -3.91
N THR A 176 -8.90 4.94 -5.03
CA THR A 176 -8.06 4.07 -5.87
C THR A 176 -6.60 4.15 -5.45
N THR A 177 -5.80 3.15 -5.80
CA THR A 177 -4.36 3.18 -5.58
C THR A 177 -3.62 3.48 -6.88
N VAL A 178 -2.47 4.12 -6.78
CA VAL A 178 -1.51 4.26 -7.88
C VAL A 178 -0.18 3.61 -7.53
N LEU A 179 0.50 3.10 -8.55
CA LEU A 179 1.89 2.69 -8.49
C LEU A 179 2.79 3.91 -8.73
N VAL A 180 3.81 4.08 -7.91
CA VAL A 180 4.84 5.11 -8.10
C VAL A 180 6.23 4.48 -8.11
N LEU A 181 7.12 5.05 -8.92
CA LEU A 181 8.49 4.60 -9.09
C LEU A 181 9.37 5.27 -8.03
N VAL A 182 10.14 4.50 -7.26
CA VAL A 182 11.09 5.08 -6.28
C VAL A 182 12.51 4.57 -6.55
N GLY A 183 13.42 5.53 -6.75
CA GLY A 183 14.85 5.32 -6.98
C GLY A 183 15.65 5.04 -5.70
N ALA A 184 16.91 4.65 -5.85
CA ALA A 184 17.78 4.29 -4.73
C ALA A 184 18.23 5.47 -3.84
N THR A 185 18.17 6.69 -4.37
CA THR A 185 18.78 7.90 -3.79
C THR A 185 17.76 8.87 -3.22
N GLU A 186 16.47 8.60 -3.38
CA GLU A 186 15.39 9.42 -2.86
C GLU A 186 14.68 8.60 -1.79
N ALA A 187 15.15 8.73 -0.55
CA ALA A 187 14.34 8.31 0.58
C ALA A 187 13.04 9.12 0.50
N PHE A 188 11.91 8.42 0.51
CA PHE A 188 10.61 9.07 0.58
C PHE A 188 10.58 9.95 1.83
N ASP A 189 10.46 11.26 1.64
CA ASP A 189 10.37 12.17 2.76
C ASP A 189 8.95 12.05 3.35
N THR A 190 8.85 11.29 4.44
CA THR A 190 7.62 11.08 5.21
C THR A 190 7.39 12.16 6.27
N THR A 191 8.20 13.23 6.27
CA THR A 191 8.13 14.30 7.27
C THR A 191 7.06 15.36 6.99
#